data_AF-A0A942GYZ2-F1
#
_entry.id   AF-A0A942GYZ2-F1
#
_cell.length_a   1.000
_cell.length_b   1.000
_cell.length_c   1.000
_cell.angle_alpha   90.00
_cell.angle_beta   90.00
_cell.angle_gamma   90.00
#
_symmetry.space_group_name_H-M   'P 1'
#
loop_
_entity.id
_entity.type
_entity.pdbx_description
1 polymer ?
#
loop_
_entity_poly.entity_id
_entity_poly.type
_entity_poly.pdbx_seq_one_letter_code
_entity_poly.pdbx_strand_id
1 'polypeptide(L)'
;MTLRPFALAALVSTAALSAMEPAALALTLGALPHGTFVLDRAPDLSRGIEAFVAQAPGGQRARLEQRLKDVDPLYQRVELGATADALSFRFESRDPLVLPLDGRPVEWTREGGEVMSVSARPSLSGVLQTYKASDGERTNEFILLPDGRLILSVQVHVNGLPKDLSYKVVYRAAK
;
A
#
# COMPACT_ATOMS: atom_id res chain seq x y z
N MET A 1 84.01 -16.34 15.98
CA MET A 1 82.73 -16.14 16.69
C MET A 1 81.82 -15.31 15.79
N THR A 2 80.99 -15.96 14.96
CA THR A 2 79.60 -16.42 15.23
C THR A 2 78.61 -15.25 15.24
N LEU A 3 77.43 -15.25 14.60
CA LEU A 3 76.72 -16.02 13.57
C LEU A 3 75.43 -15.18 13.31
N ARG A 4 74.87 -15.13 12.10
CA ARG A 4 73.44 -14.75 11.85
C ARG A 4 72.50 -15.80 12.52
N PRO A 5 71.14 -15.79 12.45
CA PRO A 5 70.08 -14.83 12.05
C PRO A 5 68.87 -14.80 13.06
N PHE A 6 67.80 -14.01 12.81
CA PHE A 6 66.40 -14.29 13.26
C PHE A 6 65.46 -13.63 12.23
N ALA A 7 64.74 -14.38 11.37
CA ALA A 7 63.44 -15.05 11.56
C ALA A 7 62.30 -14.04 11.87
N LEU A 8 61.50 -13.62 10.87
CA LEU A 8 60.28 -14.25 10.29
C LEU A 8 59.00 -14.04 11.12
N ALA A 9 58.01 -13.41 10.46
CA ALA A 9 56.55 -13.55 10.58
C ALA A 9 55.81 -13.12 11.86
N ALA A 10 54.87 -12.18 11.70
CA ALA A 10 53.44 -12.47 11.79
C ALA A 10 52.63 -11.24 11.34
N LEU A 11 52.01 -11.31 10.16
CA LEU A 11 50.94 -10.39 9.76
C LEU A 11 49.66 -10.87 10.46
N VAL A 12 49.16 -10.08 11.42
CA VAL A 12 47.86 -10.32 12.05
C VAL A 12 46.78 -9.82 11.07
N SER A 13 46.12 -10.76 10.39
CA SER A 13 44.85 -10.49 9.71
C SER A 13 43.78 -10.14 10.74
N THR A 14 43.37 -8.88 10.78
CA THR A 14 42.17 -8.47 11.52
C THR A 14 40.96 -8.79 10.66
N ALA A 15 40.25 -9.87 11.00
CA ALA A 15 38.94 -10.15 10.45
C ALA A 15 37.97 -9.07 10.98
N ALA A 16 37.61 -8.11 10.12
CA ALA A 16 36.50 -7.22 10.38
C ALA A 16 35.21 -8.06 10.28
N LEU A 17 34.65 -8.40 11.44
CA LEU A 17 33.31 -8.93 11.58
C LEU A 17 32.36 -7.79 11.22
N SER A 18 31.98 -7.70 9.94
CA SER A 18 30.92 -6.78 9.51
C SER A 18 29.63 -7.20 10.21
N ALA A 19 29.29 -6.49 11.28
CA ALA A 19 27.95 -6.48 11.83
C ALA A 19 27.03 -6.01 10.70
N MET A 20 26.25 -6.95 10.17
CA MET A 20 25.20 -6.69 9.21
C MET A 20 24.13 -5.89 9.95
N GLU A 21 24.21 -4.56 9.89
CA GLU A 21 23.09 -3.71 10.32
C GLU A 21 21.86 -4.17 9.53
N PRO A 22 20.75 -4.53 10.18
CA PRO A 22 19.51 -4.68 9.45
C PRO A 22 19.24 -3.30 8.85
N ALA A 23 19.17 -3.25 7.52
CA ALA A 23 18.69 -2.08 6.81
C ALA A 23 17.25 -1.83 7.29
N ALA A 24 17.13 -1.06 8.37
CA ALA A 24 15.92 -0.31 8.65
C ALA A 24 15.73 0.54 7.41
N LEU A 25 14.72 0.20 6.60
CA LEU A 25 14.16 1.12 5.63
C LEU A 25 13.61 2.31 6.42
N ALA A 26 14.50 3.20 6.83
CA ALA A 26 14.17 4.54 7.24
C ALA A 26 13.72 5.24 5.96
N LEU A 27 12.47 5.02 5.58
CA LEU A 27 11.77 5.96 4.73
C LEU A 27 11.89 7.30 5.47
N THR A 28 12.56 8.26 4.84
CA THR A 28 12.50 9.62 5.32
C THR A 28 11.01 9.98 5.43
N LEU A 29 10.60 10.62 6.52
CA LEU A 29 9.23 11.13 6.71
C LEU A 29 8.72 11.96 5.51
N GLY A 30 9.62 12.43 4.63
CA GLY A 30 9.30 13.05 3.34
C GLY A 30 8.71 12.13 2.26
N ALA A 31 8.69 10.80 2.46
CA ALA A 31 8.10 9.84 1.51
C ALA A 31 6.67 9.40 1.86
N LEU A 32 6.20 9.68 3.08
CA LEU A 32 4.82 9.34 3.45
C LEU A 32 3.85 10.34 2.78
N PRO A 33 2.83 9.83 2.09
CA PRO A 33 1.89 10.68 1.38
C PRO A 33 1.06 11.48 2.40
N HIS A 34 1.04 12.79 2.23
CA HIS A 34 0.28 13.72 3.07
C HIS A 34 -0.28 14.86 2.23
N GLY A 35 -1.35 15.47 2.70
CA GLY A 35 -2.02 16.58 2.05
C GLY A 35 -3.41 16.22 1.57
N THR A 36 -4.00 17.16 0.84
CA THR A 36 -5.33 17.03 0.25
C THR A 36 -5.20 16.89 -1.26
N PHE A 37 -5.93 15.93 -1.82
CA PHE A 37 -5.88 15.60 -3.23
C PHE A 37 -7.28 15.54 -3.83
N VAL A 38 -7.40 15.98 -5.08
CA VAL A 38 -8.63 15.92 -5.87
C VAL A 38 -8.40 15.11 -7.14
N LEU A 39 -9.42 14.38 -7.56
CA LEU A 39 -9.35 13.50 -8.71
C LEU A 39 -8.91 14.28 -9.95
N ASP A 40 -7.90 13.74 -10.64
CA ASP A 40 -7.40 14.27 -11.90
C ASP A 40 -7.69 13.29 -13.05
N ARG A 41 -7.42 12.00 -12.82
CA ARG A 41 -7.60 10.96 -13.83
C ARG A 41 -7.95 9.62 -13.22
N ALA A 42 -8.93 8.95 -13.80
CA ALA A 42 -9.26 7.55 -13.51
C ALA A 42 -9.58 6.80 -14.81
N PRO A 43 -9.41 5.47 -14.84
CA PRO A 43 -9.95 4.65 -15.92
C PRO A 43 -11.47 4.56 -15.82
N ASP A 44 -12.09 4.01 -16.86
CA ASP A 44 -13.49 3.58 -16.82
C ASP A 44 -13.62 2.34 -15.94
N LEU A 45 -13.87 2.57 -14.65
CA LEU A 45 -13.95 1.51 -13.65
C LEU A 45 -15.15 0.60 -13.89
N SER A 46 -16.27 1.13 -14.40
CA SER A 46 -17.45 0.31 -14.70
C SER A 46 -17.13 -0.73 -15.76
N ARG A 47 -16.50 -0.31 -16.86
CA ARG A 47 -16.05 -1.21 -17.91
C ARG A 47 -14.99 -2.19 -17.42
N GLY A 48 -14.08 -1.75 -16.55
CA GLY A 48 -13.07 -2.62 -15.92
C GLY A 48 -13.70 -3.71 -15.07
N ILE A 49 -14.70 -3.38 -14.26
CA ILE A 49 -15.47 -4.32 -13.44
C ILE A 49 -16.24 -5.30 -14.34
N GLU A 50 -16.95 -4.82 -15.36
CA GLU A 50 -17.69 -5.68 -16.30
C GLU A 50 -16.78 -6.73 -16.97
N ALA A 51 -15.60 -6.32 -17.43
CA ALA A 51 -14.61 -7.23 -18.00
C ALA A 51 -14.07 -8.22 -16.97
N PHE A 52 -13.86 -7.76 -15.73
CA PHE A 52 -13.36 -8.59 -14.63
C PHE A 52 -14.35 -9.67 -14.22
N VAL A 53 -15.64 -9.31 -14.03
CA VAL A 53 -16.68 -10.26 -13.60
C VAL A 53 -17.04 -11.29 -14.67
N ALA A 54 -16.67 -11.06 -15.93
CA ALA A 54 -16.84 -12.05 -17.01
C ALA A 54 -16.12 -13.38 -16.71
N GLN A 55 -15.11 -13.36 -15.84
CA GLN A 55 -14.42 -14.56 -15.34
C GLN A 55 -15.30 -15.45 -14.46
N ALA A 56 -16.29 -14.87 -13.79
CA ALA A 56 -17.18 -15.60 -12.90
C ALA A 56 -18.22 -16.42 -13.70
N PRO A 57 -18.73 -17.52 -13.13
CA PRO A 57 -19.88 -18.24 -13.68
C PRO A 57 -21.10 -17.32 -13.82
N GLY A 58 -21.92 -17.52 -14.87
CA GLY A 58 -22.99 -16.59 -15.26
C GLY A 58 -23.97 -16.20 -14.15
N GLY A 59 -24.32 -17.13 -13.26
CA GLY A 59 -25.25 -16.86 -12.14
C GLY A 59 -24.71 -15.97 -11.03
N GLN A 60 -23.39 -15.70 -10.98
CA GLN A 60 -22.75 -14.91 -9.92
C GLN A 60 -22.35 -13.51 -10.39
N ARG A 61 -22.31 -13.26 -11.70
CA ARG A 61 -21.76 -12.04 -12.31
C ARG A 61 -22.44 -10.77 -11.80
N ALA A 62 -23.77 -10.70 -11.87
CA ALA A 62 -24.52 -9.50 -11.48
C ALA A 62 -24.32 -9.14 -10.00
N ARG A 63 -24.30 -10.15 -9.12
CA ARG A 63 -24.06 -9.94 -7.69
C ARG A 63 -22.63 -9.45 -7.42
N LEU A 64 -21.64 -10.06 -8.07
CA LEU A 64 -20.24 -9.66 -7.93
C LEU A 64 -20.00 -8.26 -8.49
N GLU A 65 -20.62 -7.92 -9.62
CA GLU A 65 -20.56 -6.60 -10.23
C GLU A 65 -21.12 -5.53 -9.30
N GLN A 66 -22.33 -5.75 -8.77
CA GLN A 66 -22.94 -4.84 -7.80
C GLN A 66 -22.05 -4.68 -6.57
N ARG A 67 -21.56 -5.79 -6.03
CA ARG A 67 -20.65 -5.81 -4.87
C ARG A 67 -19.40 -4.95 -5.13
N LEU A 68 -18.73 -5.12 -6.26
CA LEU A 68 -17.53 -4.36 -6.62
C LEU A 68 -17.84 -2.86 -6.78
N LYS A 69 -18.97 -2.52 -7.42
CA LYS A 69 -19.43 -1.13 -7.53
C LYS A 69 -19.70 -0.49 -6.16
N ASP A 70 -20.21 -1.26 -5.20
CA ASP A 70 -20.51 -0.79 -3.86
C ASP A 70 -19.27 -0.60 -2.98
N VAL A 71 -18.25 -1.46 -3.12
CA VAL A 71 -17.02 -1.43 -2.28
C VAL A 71 -15.88 -0.64 -2.92
N ASP A 72 -16.03 -0.25 -4.19
CA ASP A 72 -15.02 0.47 -4.93
C ASP A 72 -15.52 1.73 -5.63
N PRO A 73 -16.13 2.68 -4.88
CA PRO A 73 -16.51 3.96 -5.46
C PRO A 73 -15.27 4.79 -5.82
N LEU A 74 -15.35 5.49 -6.95
CA LEU A 74 -14.33 6.44 -7.36
C LEU A 74 -14.47 7.74 -6.56
N TYR A 75 -13.59 7.92 -5.57
CA TYR A 75 -13.54 9.13 -4.76
C TYR A 75 -12.98 10.33 -5.57
N GLN A 76 -13.66 11.46 -5.46
CA GLN A 76 -13.29 12.77 -5.98
C GLN A 76 -12.26 13.47 -5.09
N ARG A 77 -12.25 13.21 -3.78
CA ARG A 77 -11.36 13.85 -2.81
C ARG A 77 -10.78 12.85 -1.82
N VAL A 78 -9.47 12.97 -1.60
CA VAL A 78 -8.73 12.19 -0.61
C VAL A 78 -7.90 13.13 0.26
N GLU A 79 -8.01 12.99 1.58
CA GLU A 79 -7.15 13.67 2.53
C GLU A 79 -6.28 12.64 3.23
N LEU A 80 -4.95 12.85 3.17
CA LEU A 80 -3.97 11.99 3.81
C LEU A 80 -3.23 12.79 4.88
N GLY A 81 -3.18 12.24 6.09
CA GLY A 81 -2.32 12.71 7.17
C GLY A 81 -1.38 11.58 7.57
N ALA A 82 -0.10 11.87 7.74
CA ALA A 82 0.88 10.87 8.13
C ALA A 82 1.73 11.38 9.31
N THR A 83 2.00 10.49 10.25
CA THR A 83 3.04 10.65 11.28
C THR A 83 4.07 9.53 11.12
N ALA A 84 5.06 9.45 12.01
CA ALA A 84 6.00 8.33 12.00
C ALA A 84 5.31 6.97 12.25
N ASP A 85 4.18 6.98 12.99
CA ASP A 85 3.57 5.76 13.53
C ASP A 85 2.22 5.43 12.88
N ALA A 86 1.56 6.40 12.24
CA ALA A 86 0.19 6.25 11.76
C ALA A 86 -0.07 6.95 10.44
N LEU A 87 -0.97 6.38 9.66
CA LEU A 87 -1.60 7.00 8.50
C LEU A 87 -3.08 7.24 8.80
N SER A 88 -3.53 8.47 8.59
CA SER A 88 -4.94 8.84 8.52
C SER A 88 -5.32 9.07 7.07
N PHE A 89 -6.42 8.50 6.64
CA PHE A 89 -7.01 8.81 5.33
C PHE A 89 -8.50 9.06 5.47
N ARG A 90 -8.96 10.08 4.74
CA ARG A 90 -10.36 10.45 4.63
C ARG A 90 -10.73 10.48 3.16
N PHE A 91 -11.79 9.75 2.82
CA PHE A 91 -12.41 9.83 1.51
C PHE A 91 -13.65 10.72 1.59
N GLU A 92 -13.73 11.75 0.74
CA GLU A 92 -14.82 12.74 0.78
C GLU A 92 -15.04 13.34 2.18
N SER A 93 -16.31 13.44 2.60
CA SER A 93 -16.76 13.95 3.90
C SER A 93 -16.90 12.86 4.96
N ARG A 94 -16.32 11.68 4.76
CA ARG A 94 -16.40 10.57 5.73
C ARG A 94 -15.58 10.86 6.98
N ASP A 95 -15.79 10.05 8.02
CA ASP A 95 -14.87 9.99 9.14
C ASP A 95 -13.50 9.46 8.69
N PRO A 96 -12.40 10.00 9.21
CA PRO A 96 -11.07 9.55 8.85
C PRO A 96 -10.82 8.17 9.48
N LEU A 97 -10.25 7.25 8.70
CA LEU A 97 -9.73 5.99 9.21
C LEU A 97 -8.25 6.16 9.51
N VAL A 98 -7.87 5.87 10.75
CA VAL A 98 -6.49 5.94 11.24
C VAL A 98 -5.95 4.53 11.41
N LEU A 99 -4.83 4.24 10.75
CA LEU A 99 -4.17 2.94 10.77
C LEU A 99 -2.75 3.07 11.31
N PRO A 100 -2.32 2.19 12.22
CA PRO A 100 -0.90 2.02 12.52
C PRO A 100 -0.11 1.67 11.27
N LEU A 101 1.08 2.21 11.12
CA LEU A 101 2.00 1.92 10.01
C LEU A 101 2.86 0.67 10.26
N ASP A 102 2.76 0.03 11.43
CA ASP A 102 3.48 -1.22 11.73
C ASP A 102 2.84 -2.47 11.12
N GLY A 103 1.79 -2.33 10.33
CA GLY A 103 1.08 -3.44 9.69
C GLY A 103 0.05 -4.13 10.57
N ARG A 104 -0.14 -3.70 11.84
CA ARG A 104 -1.19 -4.26 12.69
C ARG A 104 -2.58 -3.99 12.09
N PRO A 105 -3.44 -5.01 12.00
CA PRO A 105 -4.81 -4.83 11.54
C PRO A 105 -5.67 -4.10 12.58
N VAL A 106 -6.60 -3.30 12.09
CA VAL A 106 -7.68 -2.65 12.83
C VAL A 106 -8.99 -3.13 12.24
N GLU A 107 -9.93 -3.52 13.09
CA GLU A 107 -11.29 -3.81 12.64
C GLU A 107 -12.02 -2.52 12.29
N TRP A 108 -12.55 -2.45 11.08
CA TRP A 108 -13.25 -1.29 10.57
C TRP A 108 -14.63 -1.68 10.05
N THR A 109 -15.65 -0.96 10.52
CA THR A 109 -17.02 -1.13 10.04
C THR A 109 -17.31 -0.09 8.98
N ARG A 110 -17.64 -0.54 7.76
CA ARG A 110 -18.05 0.34 6.67
C ARG A 110 -19.45 0.91 6.96
N GLU A 111 -19.84 1.99 6.27
CA GLU A 111 -21.19 2.59 6.34
C GLU A 111 -22.35 1.59 6.14
N GLY A 112 -22.13 0.51 5.38
CA GLY A 112 -23.10 -0.58 5.17
C GLY A 112 -23.12 -1.67 6.25
N GLY A 113 -22.41 -1.50 7.37
CA GLY A 113 -22.39 -2.42 8.51
C GLY A 113 -21.46 -3.63 8.38
N GLU A 114 -20.80 -3.79 7.23
CA GLU A 114 -19.78 -4.83 7.06
C GLU A 114 -18.52 -4.50 7.84
N VAL A 115 -18.05 -5.48 8.61
CA VAL A 115 -16.79 -5.43 9.34
C VAL A 115 -15.69 -6.06 8.50
N MET A 116 -14.58 -5.34 8.36
CA MET A 116 -13.40 -5.78 7.62
C MET A 116 -12.14 -5.50 8.44
N SER A 117 -11.11 -6.30 8.20
CA SER A 117 -9.79 -6.06 8.77
C SER A 117 -9.00 -5.13 7.85
N VAL A 118 -8.48 -4.02 8.38
CA VAL A 118 -7.72 -3.03 7.61
C VAL A 118 -6.35 -2.81 8.22
N SER A 119 -5.30 -2.86 7.41
CA SER A 119 -3.94 -2.57 7.86
C SER A 119 -3.24 -1.62 6.90
N ALA A 120 -2.21 -0.93 7.40
CA ALA A 120 -1.32 -0.13 6.60
C ALA A 120 0.14 -0.42 6.98
N ARG A 121 1.02 -0.35 6.01
CA ARG A 121 2.46 -0.40 6.22
C ARG A 121 3.19 0.42 5.17
N PRO A 122 4.35 0.99 5.49
CA PRO A 122 5.18 1.61 4.48
C PRO A 122 5.57 0.61 3.39
N SER A 123 5.69 1.09 2.16
CA SER A 123 6.18 0.36 1.00
C SER A 123 7.42 1.06 0.43
N LEU A 124 8.04 0.47 -0.60
CA LEU A 124 9.18 1.11 -1.28
C LEU A 124 8.83 2.47 -1.91
N SER A 125 7.56 2.68 -2.26
CA SER A 125 7.11 3.84 -3.04
C SER A 125 6.12 4.74 -2.28
N GLY A 126 5.74 4.37 -1.05
CA GLY A 126 4.76 5.12 -0.26
C GLY A 126 4.14 4.28 0.84
N VAL A 127 2.82 4.12 0.84
CA VAL A 127 2.10 3.32 1.84
C VAL A 127 1.20 2.29 1.18
N LEU A 128 1.34 1.03 1.59
CA LEU A 128 0.45 -0.05 1.24
C LEU A 128 -0.62 -0.23 2.32
N GLN A 129 -1.86 -0.11 1.92
CA GLN A 129 -3.04 -0.40 2.71
C GLN A 129 -3.69 -1.68 2.19
N THR A 130 -4.21 -2.50 3.11
CA THR A 130 -4.92 -3.73 2.78
C THR A 130 -6.25 -3.77 3.51
N TYR A 131 -7.33 -4.01 2.78
CA TYR A 131 -8.63 -4.41 3.31
C TYR A 131 -8.80 -5.91 3.10
N LYS A 132 -9.25 -6.61 4.14
CA LYS A 132 -9.60 -8.03 4.09
C LYS A 132 -11.04 -8.22 4.49
N ALA A 133 -11.82 -8.82 3.60
CA ALA A 133 -13.21 -9.20 3.81
C ALA A 133 -13.36 -10.72 3.62
N SER A 134 -14.54 -11.26 3.89
CA SER A 134 -14.80 -12.70 3.71
C SER A 134 -14.75 -13.16 2.25
N ASP A 135 -15.04 -12.26 1.31
CA ASP A 135 -15.16 -12.54 -0.13
C ASP A 135 -13.90 -12.18 -0.93
N GLY A 136 -12.90 -11.56 -0.30
CA GLY A 136 -11.65 -11.20 -0.97
C GLY A 136 -10.82 -10.17 -0.22
N GLU A 137 -9.83 -9.62 -0.92
CA GLU A 137 -8.91 -8.62 -0.40
C GLU A 137 -8.76 -7.48 -1.40
N ARG A 138 -8.57 -6.26 -0.89
CA ARG A 138 -8.22 -5.08 -1.68
C ARG A 138 -6.93 -4.49 -1.14
N THR A 139 -5.96 -4.26 -2.01
CA THR A 139 -4.75 -3.51 -1.69
C THR A 139 -4.76 -2.16 -2.40
N ASN A 140 -4.38 -1.14 -1.65
CA ASN A 140 -4.23 0.24 -2.10
C ASN A 140 -2.79 0.67 -1.83
N GLU A 141 -2.04 1.03 -2.85
CA GLU A 141 -0.74 1.67 -2.68
C GLU A 141 -0.85 3.16 -3.01
N PHE A 142 -0.61 3.98 -1.99
CA PHE A 142 -0.58 5.45 -2.10
C PHE A 142 0.85 5.92 -2.34
N ILE A 143 1.09 6.54 -3.50
CA ILE A 143 2.41 6.95 -3.95
C ILE A 143 2.36 8.47 -4.21
N LEU A 144 3.07 9.25 -3.40
CA LEU A 144 3.23 10.68 -3.63
C LEU A 144 4.41 10.93 -4.57
N LEU A 145 4.13 11.46 -5.75
CA LEU A 145 5.15 11.78 -6.74
C LEU A 145 5.87 13.09 -6.41
N PRO A 146 7.13 13.28 -6.89
CA PRO A 146 7.88 14.52 -6.68
C PRO A 146 7.21 15.78 -7.23
N ASP A 147 6.31 15.64 -8.21
CA ASP A 147 5.54 16.75 -8.79
C ASP A 147 4.26 17.09 -7.99
N GLY A 148 4.05 16.46 -6.84
CA GLY A 148 2.91 16.69 -5.95
C GLY A 148 1.63 15.95 -6.34
N ARG A 149 1.65 15.10 -7.39
CA ARG A 149 0.52 14.21 -7.69
C ARG A 149 0.53 12.98 -6.79
N LEU A 150 -0.66 12.49 -6.45
CA LEU A 150 -0.84 11.24 -5.72
C LEU A 150 -1.34 10.17 -6.69
N ILE A 151 -0.63 9.05 -6.78
CA ILE A 151 -1.11 7.84 -7.45
C ILE A 151 -1.71 6.92 -6.38
N LEU A 152 -2.93 6.46 -6.63
CA LEU A 152 -3.54 5.34 -5.93
C LEU A 152 -3.53 4.13 -6.87
N SER A 153 -2.66 3.16 -6.59
CA SER A 153 -2.63 1.88 -7.30
C SER A 153 -3.50 0.88 -6.54
N VAL A 154 -4.51 0.33 -7.20
CA VAL A 154 -5.47 -0.58 -6.57
C VAL A 154 -5.36 -1.96 -7.20
N GLN A 155 -5.41 -2.99 -6.37
CA GLN A 155 -5.59 -4.37 -6.77
C GLN A 155 -6.66 -5.02 -5.90
N VAL A 156 -7.62 -5.68 -6.53
CA VAL A 156 -8.73 -6.37 -5.87
C VAL A 156 -8.66 -7.85 -6.23
N HIS A 157 -8.48 -8.66 -5.20
CA HIS A 157 -8.55 -10.11 -5.25
C HIS A 157 -9.94 -10.56 -4.81
N VAL A 158 -10.57 -11.46 -5.58
CA VAL A 158 -11.86 -12.07 -5.25
C VAL A 158 -11.67 -13.57 -5.13
N ASN A 159 -12.13 -14.13 -4.02
CA ASN A 159 -12.00 -15.56 -3.75
C ASN A 159 -12.65 -16.39 -4.87
N GLY A 160 -11.89 -17.31 -5.46
CA GLY A 160 -12.37 -18.19 -6.53
C GLY A 160 -12.27 -17.62 -7.94
N LEU A 161 -11.79 -16.38 -8.12
CA LEU A 161 -11.43 -15.87 -9.45
C LEU A 161 -9.92 -16.01 -9.72
N PRO A 162 -9.52 -16.34 -10.96
CA PRO A 162 -8.13 -16.66 -11.28
C PRO A 162 -7.23 -15.44 -11.47
N LYS A 163 -7.80 -14.26 -11.72
CA LYS A 163 -7.06 -13.01 -11.90
C LYS A 163 -7.64 -11.95 -10.99
N ASP A 164 -6.83 -10.93 -10.72
CA ASP A 164 -7.20 -9.76 -9.93
C ASP A 164 -7.65 -8.61 -10.83
N LEU A 165 -8.48 -7.73 -10.29
CA LEU A 165 -8.82 -6.45 -10.90
C LEU A 165 -7.77 -5.44 -10.46
N SER A 166 -7.03 -4.86 -11.41
CA SER A 166 -6.01 -3.86 -11.11
C SER A 166 -6.24 -2.59 -11.91
N TYR A 167 -6.09 -1.43 -11.26
CA TYR A 167 -6.21 -0.14 -11.90
C TYR A 167 -5.47 0.96 -11.12
N LYS A 168 -5.32 2.14 -11.73
CA LYS A 168 -4.64 3.29 -11.13
C LYS A 168 -5.49 4.53 -11.22
N VAL A 169 -5.56 5.27 -10.14
CA VAL A 169 -6.20 6.60 -10.07
C VAL A 169 -5.12 7.63 -9.80
N VAL A 170 -5.19 8.76 -10.49
CA VAL A 170 -4.30 9.89 -10.30
C VAL A 170 -5.09 11.04 -9.70
N TYR A 171 -4.56 11.58 -8.63
CA TYR A 171 -5.04 12.79 -8.00
C TYR A 171 -3.99 13.89 -8.11
N ARG A 172 -4.46 15.13 -8.21
CA ARG A 172 -3.62 16.33 -8.10
C ARG A 172 -3.80 16.93 -6.71
N ALA A 173 -2.79 17.64 -6.21
CA ALA A 173 -2.94 18.42 -4.98
C ALA A 173 -4.13 19.39 -5.09
N ALA A 174 -4.93 19.47 -4.02
CA ALA A 174 -5.92 20.52 -3.88
C ALA A 174 -5.19 21.86 -3.68
N LYS A 175 -5.62 22.87 -4.43
CA LYS A 175 -5.13 24.24 -4.26
C LYS A 175 -5.81 24.90 -3.06
#